data_AF-A0A7T1F2E3-F1
#
_entry.id   AF-A0A7T1F2E3-F1
#
_cell.length_a   1.000
_cell.length_b   1.000
_cell.length_c   1.000
_cell.angle_alpha   90.00
_cell.angle_beta   90.00
_cell.angle_gamma   90.00
#
_symmetry.space_group_name_H-M   'P 1'
#
loop_
_entity.id
_entity.type
_entity.pdbx_description
1 polymer ?
#
loop_
_entity_poly.entity_id
_entity_poly.type
_entity_poly.pdbx_seq_one_letter_code
_entity_poly.pdbx_strand_id
1 'polypeptide(L)'
;MNKKNLILLLLIPCILVLSVSFALWAKSDSDKIYSQIEKKWTNSQTIGDVFSVKAVFWNPELVQAWVAKYGAENLLSIDEQTAYHRDFIQRERFQRYLVFDVTIEKLKGPALFPLNFTKNTYLIDDKGNKYYPLEFPREFDDKIFDKVSGKMYFSRIGKDDQPIVGPETKKITLRFSHLSIEPSYVAQEIELTWKDPYVPPDYTQASWQPELEEEILRLQERVILLEANKKELIENQKLIESEIENVKNKIEELQLNIKQ
;
A
#
# COMPACT_ATOMS: atom_id res chain seq x y z
N MET A 1 58.67 -28.42 -0.50
CA MET A 1 57.22 -28.17 -0.33
C MET A 1 56.45 -29.22 -1.11
N ASN A 2 55.62 -30.02 -0.45
CA ASN A 2 54.95 -31.18 -1.09
C ASN A 2 53.94 -30.70 -2.16
N LYS A 3 53.87 -31.35 -3.33
CA LYS A 3 52.95 -30.96 -4.44
C LYS A 3 51.49 -30.79 -3.98
N LYS A 4 51.06 -31.59 -3.00
CA LYS A 4 49.73 -31.48 -2.37
C LYS A 4 49.53 -30.16 -1.61
N ASN A 5 50.56 -29.64 -0.94
CA ASN A 5 50.48 -28.39 -0.19
C ASN A 5 50.51 -27.16 -1.12
N LEU A 6 51.17 -27.24 -2.29
CA LEU A 6 51.16 -26.19 -3.31
C LEU A 6 49.78 -26.06 -4.00
N ILE A 7 49.13 -27.20 -4.27
CA ILE A 7 47.79 -27.25 -4.87
C ILE A 7 46.73 -26.70 -3.89
N LEU A 8 46.83 -27.05 -2.60
CA LEU A 8 45.93 -26.54 -1.56
C LEU A 8 46.08 -25.01 -1.38
N LEU A 9 47.30 -24.48 -1.48
CA LEU A 9 47.58 -23.05 -1.33
C LEU A 9 47.07 -22.20 -2.51
N LEU A 10 46.91 -22.80 -3.71
CA LEU A 10 46.37 -22.14 -4.90
C LEU A 10 44.83 -22.26 -5.02
N LEU A 11 44.23 -23.30 -4.44
CA LEU A 11 42.78 -23.50 -4.45
C LEU A 11 42.02 -22.50 -3.56
N ILE A 12 42.58 -22.16 -2.40
CA ILE A 12 41.96 -21.24 -1.44
C ILE A 12 41.73 -19.82 -2.03
N PRO A 13 42.72 -19.15 -2.66
CA PRO A 13 42.49 -17.85 -3.28
C PRO A 13 41.58 -17.93 -4.51
N CYS A 14 41.56 -19.05 -5.24
CA CYS A 14 40.70 -19.22 -6.41
C CYS A 14 39.21 -19.35 -6.01
N ILE A 15 38.91 -20.08 -4.93
CA ILE A 15 37.56 -20.19 -4.36
C ILE A 15 37.08 -18.84 -3.80
N LEU A 16 37.97 -18.07 -3.16
CA LEU A 16 37.67 -16.72 -2.69
C LEU A 16 37.36 -15.75 -3.85
N VAL A 17 38.16 -15.75 -4.92
CA VAL A 17 37.92 -14.90 -6.10
C VAL A 17 36.64 -15.29 -6.86
N LEU A 18 36.31 -16.58 -6.93
CA LEU A 18 35.06 -17.07 -7.53
C LEU A 18 33.83 -16.68 -6.69
N SER A 19 33.93 -16.73 -5.36
CA SER A 19 32.83 -16.34 -4.45
C SER A 19 32.51 -14.83 -4.50
N VAL A 20 33.54 -13.98 -4.58
CA VAL A 20 33.38 -12.52 -4.71
C VAL A 20 32.77 -12.15 -6.08
N SER A 21 33.15 -12.87 -7.13
CA SER A 21 32.62 -12.65 -8.48
C SER A 21 31.14 -13.04 -8.58
N PHE A 22 30.70 -14.12 -7.95
CA PHE A 22 29.28 -14.54 -7.99
C PHE A 22 28.36 -13.56 -7.24
N ALA A 23 28.80 -13.04 -6.09
CA ALA A 23 28.04 -12.05 -5.31
C ALA A 23 27.84 -10.72 -6.06
N LEU A 24 28.85 -10.27 -6.81
CA LEU A 24 28.77 -9.05 -7.63
C LEU A 24 27.78 -9.17 -8.79
N TRP A 25 27.65 -10.37 -9.39
CA TRP A 25 26.73 -10.61 -10.49
C TRP A 25 25.27 -10.69 -10.03
N ALA A 26 25.02 -11.40 -8.92
CA ALA A 26 23.69 -11.47 -8.30
C ALA A 26 23.16 -10.08 -7.90
N LYS A 27 24.02 -9.22 -7.33
CA LYS A 27 23.69 -7.83 -6.98
C LYS A 27 23.34 -6.97 -8.21
N SER A 28 24.12 -7.10 -9.30
CA SER A 28 23.88 -6.31 -10.51
C SER A 28 22.57 -6.66 -11.22
N ASP A 29 22.09 -7.89 -11.04
CA ASP A 29 20.85 -8.36 -11.65
C ASP A 29 19.63 -7.94 -10.82
N SER A 30 19.72 -8.06 -9.48
CA SER A 30 18.66 -7.60 -8.57
C SER A 30 18.41 -6.09 -8.67
N ASP A 31 19.46 -5.27 -8.82
CA ASP A 31 19.33 -3.82 -8.99
C ASP A 31 18.60 -3.45 -10.29
N LYS A 32 18.90 -4.17 -11.38
CA LYS A 32 18.24 -3.97 -12.68
C LYS A 32 16.77 -4.39 -12.61
N ILE A 33 16.49 -5.56 -12.04
CA ILE A 33 15.12 -6.08 -11.87
C ILE A 33 14.30 -5.10 -11.03
N TYR A 34 14.82 -4.68 -9.87
CA TYR A 34 14.16 -3.69 -9.03
C TYR A 34 13.92 -2.38 -9.79
N SER A 35 14.92 -1.84 -10.49
CA SER A 35 14.77 -0.57 -11.23
C SER A 35 13.72 -0.67 -12.34
N GLN A 36 13.62 -1.83 -13.01
CA GLN A 36 12.60 -2.07 -14.04
C GLN A 36 11.19 -2.13 -13.44
N ILE A 37 11.03 -2.85 -12.32
CA ILE A 37 9.76 -3.00 -11.62
C ILE A 37 9.33 -1.67 -10.96
N GLU A 38 10.25 -0.94 -10.32
CA GLU A 38 9.99 0.40 -9.79
C GLU A 38 9.51 1.33 -10.91
N LYS A 39 10.19 1.33 -12.06
CA LYS A 39 9.79 2.14 -13.21
C LYS A 39 8.41 1.75 -13.75
N LYS A 40 8.08 0.45 -13.80
CA LYS A 40 6.76 -0.05 -14.21
C LYS A 40 5.65 0.48 -13.30
N TRP A 41 5.90 0.50 -11.99
CA TRP A 41 4.94 0.95 -10.97
C TRP A 41 5.07 2.42 -10.60
N THR A 42 5.90 3.16 -11.33
CA THR A 42 6.04 4.61 -11.21
C THR A 42 5.22 5.29 -12.30
N ASN A 43 4.41 6.26 -11.90
CA ASN A 43 3.86 7.25 -12.80
C ASN A 43 4.35 8.64 -12.41
N SER A 44 4.49 9.51 -13.40
CA SER A 44 4.85 10.90 -13.17
C SER A 44 4.19 11.81 -14.18
N GLN A 45 3.84 13.01 -13.74
CA GLN A 45 3.32 14.08 -14.58
C GLN A 45 4.09 15.36 -14.28
N THR A 46 4.55 16.04 -15.32
CA THR A 46 5.24 17.33 -15.23
C THR A 46 4.35 18.40 -15.83
N ILE A 47 4.17 19.51 -15.11
CA ILE A 47 3.32 20.62 -15.54
C ILE A 47 4.21 21.76 -16.03
N GLY A 48 4.40 21.81 -17.35
CA GLY A 48 5.32 22.75 -18.00
C GLY A 48 6.72 22.67 -17.39
N ASP A 49 7.31 23.83 -17.10
CA ASP A 49 8.60 23.96 -16.42
C ASP A 49 8.45 24.25 -14.91
N VAL A 50 7.24 24.15 -14.36
CA VAL A 50 6.94 24.66 -13.01
C VAL A 50 7.20 23.60 -11.95
N PHE A 51 6.60 22.42 -12.08
CA PHE A 51 6.74 21.34 -11.11
C PHE A 51 6.46 19.97 -11.72
N SER A 52 6.87 18.92 -11.00
CA SER A 52 6.56 17.54 -11.33
C SER A 52 5.99 16.80 -10.12
N VAL A 53 5.13 15.82 -10.39
CA VAL A 53 4.64 14.88 -9.40
C VAL A 53 5.00 13.48 -9.87
N LYS A 54 5.67 12.71 -9.01
CA LYS A 54 6.00 11.29 -9.20
C LYS A 54 5.32 10.50 -8.10
N ALA A 55 4.73 9.36 -8.43
CA ALA A 55 4.22 8.40 -7.46
C ALA A 55 4.63 6.98 -7.85
N VAL A 56 5.03 6.19 -6.85
CA VAL A 56 5.33 4.78 -6.98
C VAL A 56 4.28 3.99 -6.21
N PHE A 57 3.61 3.05 -6.86
CA PHE A 57 2.65 2.16 -6.20
C PHE A 57 3.38 0.94 -5.63
N TRP A 58 3.40 0.79 -4.30
CA TRP A 58 3.99 -0.35 -3.60
C TRP A 58 3.05 -1.56 -3.65
N ASN A 59 3.01 -2.20 -4.81
CA ASN A 59 2.28 -3.44 -5.01
C ASN A 59 3.17 -4.68 -4.66
N PRO A 60 2.61 -5.89 -4.59
CA PRO A 60 3.37 -7.08 -4.20
C PRO A 60 4.61 -7.35 -5.09
N GLU A 61 4.51 -7.11 -6.40
CA GLU A 61 5.64 -7.29 -7.31
C GLU A 61 6.82 -6.37 -6.97
N LEU A 62 6.57 -5.10 -6.66
CA LEU A 62 7.62 -4.17 -6.25
C LEU A 62 8.18 -4.50 -4.87
N VAL A 63 7.34 -4.92 -3.93
CA VAL A 63 7.78 -5.37 -2.60
C VAL A 63 8.77 -6.53 -2.71
N GLN A 64 8.45 -7.53 -3.54
CA GLN A 64 9.33 -8.68 -3.75
C GLN A 64 10.64 -8.29 -4.44
N ALA A 65 10.58 -7.42 -5.45
CA ALA A 65 11.77 -6.91 -6.11
C ALA A 65 12.68 -6.15 -5.13
N TRP A 66 12.08 -5.38 -4.22
CA TRP A 66 12.80 -4.67 -3.16
C TRP A 66 13.45 -5.62 -2.15
N VAL A 67 12.72 -6.65 -1.69
CA VAL A 67 13.26 -7.67 -0.77
C VAL A 67 14.43 -8.40 -1.41
N ALA A 68 14.31 -8.80 -2.69
CA ALA A 68 15.40 -9.46 -3.41
C ALA A 68 16.62 -8.54 -3.57
N LYS A 69 16.41 -7.26 -3.92
CA LYS A 69 17.49 -6.25 -3.98
C LYS A 69 18.17 -6.07 -2.62
N TYR A 70 17.38 -5.86 -1.56
CA TYR A 70 17.89 -5.69 -0.20
C TYR A 70 18.65 -6.92 0.28
N GLY A 71 18.13 -8.12 -0.01
CA GLY A 71 18.78 -9.39 0.30
C GLY A 71 20.14 -9.53 -0.39
N ALA A 72 20.22 -9.21 -1.68
CA ALA A 72 21.47 -9.21 -2.42
C ALA A 72 22.47 -8.16 -1.93
N GLU A 73 22.00 -6.96 -1.58
CA GLU A 73 22.84 -5.87 -1.06
C GLU A 73 23.43 -6.18 0.32
N ASN A 74 22.70 -6.93 1.15
CA ASN A 74 23.06 -7.25 2.53
C ASN A 74 23.52 -8.71 2.72
N LEU A 75 23.66 -9.48 1.64
CA LEU A 75 24.07 -10.90 1.64
C LEU A 75 23.19 -11.79 2.53
N LEU A 76 21.89 -11.52 2.55
CA LEU A 76 20.94 -12.26 3.36
C LEU A 76 20.71 -13.66 2.80
N SER A 77 20.67 -14.65 3.69
CA SER A 77 20.13 -15.98 3.40
C SER A 77 18.65 -15.92 3.03
N ILE A 78 18.10 -17.01 2.48
CA ILE A 78 16.69 -17.10 2.12
C ILE A 78 15.79 -16.87 3.35
N ASP A 79 16.14 -17.49 4.48
CA ASP A 79 15.36 -17.34 5.72
C ASP A 79 15.38 -15.90 6.24
N GLU A 80 16.53 -15.22 6.15
CA GLU A 80 16.65 -13.80 6.53
C GLU A 80 15.89 -12.87 5.56
N GLN A 81 15.87 -13.18 4.26
CA GLN A 81 15.05 -12.44 3.30
C GLN A 81 13.56 -12.63 3.58
N THR A 82 13.13 -13.85 3.89
CA THR A 82 11.74 -14.15 4.25
C THR A 82 11.33 -13.44 5.54
N ALA A 83 12.20 -13.44 6.56
CA ALA A 83 11.96 -12.68 7.79
C ALA A 83 11.88 -11.18 7.53
N TYR A 84 12.83 -10.62 6.76
CA TYR A 84 12.80 -9.22 6.36
C TYR A 84 11.53 -8.86 5.56
N HIS A 85 11.07 -9.75 4.69
CA HIS A 85 9.86 -9.56 3.92
C HIS A 85 8.63 -9.42 4.83
N ARG A 86 8.48 -10.33 5.80
CA ARG A 86 7.40 -10.28 6.78
C ARG A 86 7.44 -8.97 7.58
N ASP A 87 8.61 -8.63 8.11
CA ASP A 87 8.82 -7.38 8.85
C ASP A 87 8.52 -6.15 8.01
N PHE A 88 8.85 -6.16 6.72
CA PHE A 88 8.60 -5.05 5.80
C PHE A 88 7.10 -4.89 5.51
N ILE A 89 6.39 -5.98 5.24
CA ILE A 89 4.93 -5.96 5.04
C ILE A 89 4.23 -5.37 6.28
N GLN A 90 4.61 -5.86 7.47
CA GLN A 90 4.02 -5.40 8.73
C GLN A 90 4.33 -3.93 9.00
N ARG A 91 5.60 -3.52 8.86
CA ARG A 91 6.07 -2.15 9.12
C ARG A 91 5.40 -1.14 8.19
N GLU A 92 5.31 -1.46 6.91
CA GLU A 92 4.65 -0.60 5.92
C GLU A 92 3.13 -0.80 5.86
N ARG A 93 2.61 -1.75 6.65
CA ARG A 93 1.18 -2.02 6.79
C ARG A 93 0.49 -2.33 5.44
N PHE A 94 1.20 -2.97 4.50
CA PHE A 94 0.70 -3.28 3.15
C PHE A 94 -0.51 -4.23 3.14
N GLN A 95 -0.73 -4.97 4.22
CA GLN A 95 -1.90 -5.82 4.42
C GLN A 95 -3.18 -4.99 4.67
N ARG A 96 -3.06 -3.77 5.21
CA ARG A 96 -4.18 -2.87 5.51
C ARG A 96 -4.35 -1.77 4.48
N TYR A 97 -3.24 -1.31 3.89
CA TYR A 97 -3.26 -0.13 3.03
C TYR A 97 -2.68 -0.38 1.63
N LEU A 98 -3.26 0.31 0.65
CA LEU A 98 -2.57 0.59 -0.61
C LEU A 98 -1.64 1.77 -0.36
N VAL A 99 -0.36 1.60 -0.68
CA VAL A 99 0.68 2.57 -0.34
C VAL A 99 1.28 3.16 -1.60
N PHE A 100 1.30 4.49 -1.65
CA PHE A 100 1.91 5.25 -2.73
C PHE A 100 3.04 6.09 -2.17
N ASP A 101 4.25 5.91 -2.69
CA ASP A 101 5.38 6.78 -2.35
C ASP A 101 5.45 7.91 -3.34
N VAL A 102 5.26 9.12 -2.83
CA VAL A 102 4.92 10.28 -3.63
C VAL A 102 5.98 11.33 -3.46
N THR A 103 6.30 12.00 -4.55
CA THR A 103 7.20 13.14 -4.58
C THR A 103 6.57 14.24 -5.41
N ILE A 104 6.50 15.44 -4.84
CA ILE A 104 6.19 16.68 -5.55
C ILE A 104 7.46 17.52 -5.55
N GLU A 105 7.94 17.87 -6.72
CA GLU A 105 9.18 18.63 -6.91
C GLU A 105 8.88 19.90 -7.70
N LYS A 106 9.14 21.06 -7.09
CA LYS A 106 9.15 22.34 -7.77
C LYS A 106 10.41 22.45 -8.62
N LEU A 107 10.23 22.69 -9.90
CA LEU A 107 11.30 22.86 -10.86
C LEU A 107 11.69 24.35 -11.00
N LYS A 108 10.71 25.22 -11.26
CA LYS A 108 10.92 26.68 -11.38
C LYS A 108 9.74 27.47 -10.84
N GLY A 109 9.98 28.75 -10.58
CA GLY A 109 8.95 29.70 -10.17
C GLY A 109 8.68 29.72 -8.67
N PRO A 110 7.54 30.30 -8.25
CA PRO A 110 7.13 30.41 -6.85
C PRO A 110 6.89 29.04 -6.21
N ALA A 111 6.91 29.04 -4.88
CA ALA A 111 6.53 27.87 -4.09
C ALA A 111 5.09 27.42 -4.39
N LEU A 112 4.85 26.12 -4.31
CA LEU A 112 3.55 25.52 -4.58
C LEU A 112 2.70 25.49 -3.31
N PHE A 113 1.40 25.65 -3.50
CA PHE A 113 0.39 25.59 -2.45
C PHE A 113 -0.57 24.45 -2.76
N PRO A 114 -0.48 23.34 -2.02
CA PRO A 114 -1.50 22.30 -2.04
C PRO A 114 -2.80 22.86 -1.47
N LEU A 115 -3.85 22.92 -2.30
CA LEU A 115 -5.15 23.39 -1.84
C LEU A 115 -5.88 22.21 -1.18
N ASN A 116 -6.03 22.26 0.15
CA ASN A 116 -6.78 21.29 0.95
C ASN A 116 -6.45 19.84 0.55
N PHE A 117 -5.22 19.40 0.84
CA PHE A 117 -4.66 18.15 0.33
C PHE A 117 -5.58 16.96 0.63
N THR A 118 -6.07 16.88 1.87
CA THR A 118 -6.98 15.81 2.31
C THR A 118 -8.26 15.70 1.47
N LYS A 119 -8.84 16.82 1.00
CA LYS A 119 -10.09 16.81 0.21
C LYS A 119 -9.88 16.69 -1.30
N ASN A 120 -8.69 17.06 -1.78
CA ASN A 120 -8.40 17.15 -3.22
C ASN A 120 -7.42 16.07 -3.71
N THR A 121 -6.82 15.28 -2.80
CA THR A 121 -6.04 14.09 -3.14
C THR A 121 -6.87 12.84 -2.87
N TYR A 122 -7.08 12.00 -3.88
CA TYR A 122 -7.85 10.76 -3.74
C TYR A 122 -7.52 9.74 -4.84
N LEU A 123 -7.71 8.46 -4.54
CA LEU A 123 -7.75 7.39 -5.53
C LEU A 123 -9.14 7.31 -6.16
N ILE A 124 -9.17 6.97 -7.45
CA ILE A 124 -10.37 6.66 -8.22
C ILE A 124 -10.22 5.28 -8.83
N ASP A 125 -11.23 4.41 -8.66
CA ASP A 125 -11.31 3.11 -9.35
C ASP A 125 -11.97 3.22 -10.74
N ASP A 126 -12.08 2.10 -11.44
CA ASP A 126 -12.72 1.99 -12.76
C ASP A 126 -14.23 2.34 -12.73
N LYS A 127 -14.86 2.26 -11.55
CA LYS A 127 -16.27 2.57 -11.32
C LYS A 127 -16.51 4.03 -10.93
N GLY A 128 -15.45 4.83 -10.80
CA GLY A 128 -15.52 6.23 -10.39
C GLY A 128 -15.70 6.45 -8.89
N ASN A 129 -15.52 5.42 -8.05
CA ASN A 129 -15.54 5.59 -6.61
C ASN A 129 -14.27 6.31 -6.16
N LYS A 130 -14.43 7.28 -5.25
CA LYS A 130 -13.33 8.06 -4.69
C LYS A 130 -12.93 7.52 -3.32
N TYR A 131 -11.63 7.38 -3.09
CA TYR A 131 -11.06 6.92 -1.82
C TYR A 131 -9.99 7.91 -1.37
N TYR A 132 -10.19 8.50 -0.19
CA TYR A 132 -9.29 9.50 0.37
C TYR A 132 -8.15 8.85 1.16
N PRO A 133 -6.96 9.47 1.21
CA PRO A 133 -5.87 8.96 2.01
C PRO A 133 -6.26 9.00 3.49
N LEU A 134 -5.95 7.94 4.21
CA LEU A 134 -6.16 7.84 5.65
C LEU A 134 -5.00 8.45 6.43
N GLU A 135 -3.78 8.27 5.91
CA GLU A 135 -2.56 8.81 6.50
C GLU A 135 -1.61 9.30 5.41
N PHE A 136 -0.94 10.43 5.67
CA PHE A 136 0.11 11.00 4.83
C PHE A 136 0.95 11.99 5.65
N PRO A 137 2.19 12.31 5.25
CA PRO A 137 3.02 13.31 5.92
C PRO A 137 2.39 14.70 5.88
N ARG A 138 2.42 15.41 7.01
CA ARG A 138 1.79 16.74 7.14
C ARG A 138 2.39 17.77 6.18
N GLU A 139 3.63 17.57 5.76
CA GLU A 139 4.36 18.41 4.81
C GLU A 139 3.64 18.53 3.45
N PHE A 140 2.74 17.58 3.11
CA PHE A 140 1.89 17.67 1.92
C PHE A 140 0.76 18.71 2.04
N ASP A 141 0.41 19.16 3.25
CA ASP A 141 -0.51 20.29 3.49
C ASP A 141 0.22 21.64 3.54
N ASP A 142 1.55 21.63 3.63
CA ASP A 142 2.36 22.84 3.77
C ASP A 142 2.76 23.42 2.41
N LYS A 143 3.23 24.67 2.43
CA LYS A 143 3.79 25.34 1.25
C LYS A 143 5.08 24.65 0.82
N ILE A 144 5.14 24.20 -0.44
CA ILE A 144 6.27 23.43 -0.98
C ILE A 144 7.27 24.38 -1.65
N PHE A 145 8.42 24.56 -1.00
CA PHE A 145 9.47 25.45 -1.49
C PHE A 145 10.42 24.82 -2.47
N ASP A 146 10.66 23.51 -2.41
CA ASP A 146 11.55 22.81 -3.34
C ASP A 146 11.00 21.42 -3.64
N LYS A 147 10.87 20.58 -2.61
CA LYS A 147 10.41 19.21 -2.75
C LYS A 147 9.73 18.75 -1.48
N VAL A 148 8.67 17.96 -1.64
CA VAL A 148 8.08 17.16 -0.56
C VAL A 148 7.96 15.72 -1.05
N SER A 149 8.27 14.78 -0.17
CA SER A 149 8.16 13.35 -0.45
C SER A 149 7.61 12.59 0.74
N GLY A 150 6.88 11.51 0.47
CA GLY A 150 6.53 10.53 1.47
C GLY A 150 5.35 9.64 1.07
N LYS A 151 4.99 8.75 1.99
CA LYS A 151 4.02 7.68 1.74
C LYS A 151 2.60 8.12 2.04
N MET A 152 1.69 7.87 1.11
CA MET A 152 0.26 8.00 1.31
C MET A 152 -0.37 6.63 1.47
N TYR A 153 -1.19 6.48 2.50
CA TYR A 153 -1.85 5.24 2.87
C TYR A 153 -3.35 5.36 2.58
N PHE A 154 -3.84 4.53 1.67
CA PHE A 154 -5.27 4.39 1.36
C PHE A 154 -5.76 3.06 1.88
N SER A 155 -7.01 2.95 2.32
CA SER A 155 -7.59 1.66 2.69
C SER A 155 -7.43 0.64 1.55
N ARG A 156 -7.15 -0.63 1.83
CA ARG A 156 -7.29 -1.70 0.82
C ARG A 156 -8.74 -2.03 0.52
N ILE A 157 -9.62 -1.76 1.48
CA ILE A 157 -11.05 -2.07 1.43
C ILE A 157 -11.82 -0.81 1.06
N GLY A 158 -12.61 -0.90 -0.01
CA GLY A 158 -13.46 0.15 -0.53
C GLY A 158 -14.91 -0.02 -0.08
N LYS A 159 -15.84 0.33 -0.97
CA LYS A 159 -17.28 0.19 -0.71
C LYS A 159 -17.69 -1.28 -0.59
N ASP A 160 -18.74 -1.53 0.19
CA ASP A 160 -19.36 -2.85 0.37
C ASP A 160 -18.35 -3.94 0.79
N ASP A 161 -17.34 -3.54 1.57
CA ASP A 161 -16.22 -4.37 2.01
C ASP A 161 -15.41 -5.04 0.86
N GLN A 162 -15.50 -4.51 -0.37
CA GLN A 162 -14.75 -5.04 -1.50
C GLN A 162 -13.34 -4.45 -1.58
N PRO A 163 -12.32 -5.20 -2.03
CA PRO A 163 -11.00 -4.64 -2.30
C PRO A 163 -11.05 -3.54 -3.35
N ILE A 164 -10.33 -2.43 -3.13
CA ILE A 164 -10.19 -1.36 -4.15
C ILE A 164 -9.43 -1.88 -5.38
N VAL A 165 -8.39 -2.69 -5.14
CA VAL A 165 -7.61 -3.36 -6.18
C VAL A 165 -7.83 -4.86 -6.07
N GLY A 166 -8.52 -5.43 -7.06
CA GLY A 166 -8.79 -6.86 -7.18
C GLY A 166 -8.75 -7.34 -8.63
N PRO A 167 -9.03 -8.62 -8.91
CA PRO A 167 -8.92 -9.23 -10.26
C PRO A 167 -9.67 -8.48 -11.37
N GLU A 168 -10.79 -7.85 -11.03
CA GLU A 168 -11.61 -7.10 -11.98
C GLU A 168 -11.17 -5.64 -12.15
N THR A 169 -10.34 -5.11 -11.26
CA THR A 169 -9.89 -3.71 -11.31
C THR A 169 -8.98 -3.50 -12.51
N LYS A 170 -9.45 -2.77 -13.52
CA LYS A 170 -8.67 -2.50 -14.75
C LYS A 170 -7.75 -1.29 -14.63
N LYS A 171 -8.09 -0.35 -13.74
CA LYS A 171 -7.26 0.83 -13.49
C LYS A 171 -7.53 1.41 -12.12
N ILE A 172 -6.51 2.06 -11.58
CA ILE A 172 -6.64 3.01 -10.48
C ILE A 172 -5.96 4.32 -10.88
N THR A 173 -6.54 5.43 -10.48
CA THR A 173 -6.00 6.77 -10.75
C THR A 173 -5.81 7.51 -9.44
N LEU A 174 -4.57 7.87 -9.12
CA LEU A 174 -4.29 8.81 -8.05
C LEU A 174 -4.45 10.22 -8.61
N ARG A 175 -5.53 10.87 -8.20
CA ARG A 175 -5.72 12.29 -8.45
C ARG A 175 -5.10 13.05 -7.29
N PHE A 176 -4.23 13.99 -7.63
CA PHE A 176 -3.54 14.80 -6.66
C PHE A 176 -4.27 16.10 -6.37
N SER A 177 -4.05 16.59 -5.15
CA SER A 177 -4.47 17.93 -4.74
C SER A 177 -4.20 18.94 -5.84
N HIS A 178 -5.15 19.84 -6.00
CA HIS A 178 -5.00 21.08 -6.74
C HIS A 178 -3.74 21.82 -6.28
N LEU A 179 -2.66 21.72 -7.07
CA LEU A 179 -1.42 22.45 -6.83
C LEU A 179 -1.52 23.80 -7.52
N SER A 180 -1.39 24.87 -6.74
CA SER A 180 -1.35 26.22 -7.26
C SER A 180 -0.02 26.90 -6.97
N ILE A 181 0.41 27.77 -7.87
CA ILE A 181 1.60 28.61 -7.69
C ILE A 181 1.30 29.74 -6.67
N GLU A 182 0.02 30.07 -6.47
CA GLU A 182 -0.46 31.00 -5.45
C GLU A 182 -1.95 30.69 -5.13
N PRO A 183 -2.43 30.84 -3.87
CA PRO A 183 -3.77 30.35 -3.49
C PRO A 183 -4.96 30.90 -4.30
N SER A 184 -4.77 32.01 -5.01
CA SER A 184 -5.78 32.69 -5.85
C SER A 184 -5.76 32.28 -7.34
N TYR A 185 -4.80 31.46 -7.78
CA TYR A 185 -4.63 31.07 -9.19
C TYR A 185 -5.36 29.78 -9.58
N VAL A 186 -5.46 29.54 -10.90
CA VAL A 186 -6.03 28.31 -11.47
C VAL A 186 -5.17 27.12 -11.07
N ALA A 187 -5.73 26.26 -10.23
CA ALA A 187 -5.11 25.02 -9.81
C ALA A 187 -4.94 24.05 -10.98
N GLN A 188 -3.84 23.30 -10.96
CA GLN A 188 -3.56 22.26 -11.94
C GLN A 188 -4.02 20.91 -11.39
N GLU A 189 -4.78 20.18 -12.19
CA GLU A 189 -5.21 18.82 -11.89
C GLU A 189 -4.15 17.83 -12.40
N ILE A 190 -3.76 16.90 -11.54
CA ILE A 190 -2.72 15.91 -11.82
C ILE A 190 -3.32 14.53 -11.60
N GLU A 191 -3.13 13.65 -12.59
CA GLU A 191 -3.68 12.31 -12.58
C GLU A 191 -2.58 11.30 -12.94
N LEU A 192 -2.27 10.43 -11.99
CA LEU A 192 -1.33 9.34 -12.19
C LEU A 192 -2.11 8.02 -12.23
N THR A 193 -2.05 7.32 -13.37
CA THR A 193 -2.91 6.14 -13.63
C THR A 193 -2.10 4.86 -13.75
N TRP A 194 -2.44 3.84 -12.97
CA TRP A 194 -1.94 2.49 -13.12
C TRP A 194 -3.00 1.60 -13.76
N LYS A 195 -2.64 0.94 -14.86
CA LYS A 195 -3.47 -0.05 -15.53
C LYS A 195 -3.14 -1.43 -15.00
N ASP A 196 -4.14 -2.29 -14.95
CA ASP A 196 -4.06 -3.66 -14.41
C ASP A 196 -3.30 -3.72 -13.08
N PRO A 197 -3.72 -2.93 -12.06
CA PRO A 197 -2.98 -2.76 -10.81
C PRO A 197 -2.95 -4.01 -9.92
N TYR A 198 -3.80 -5.00 -10.21
CA TYR A 198 -3.88 -6.23 -9.45
C TYR A 198 -2.77 -7.19 -9.87
N VAL A 199 -1.90 -7.54 -8.93
CA VAL A 199 -0.92 -8.62 -9.09
C VAL A 199 -1.47 -9.86 -8.39
N PRO A 200 -1.81 -10.92 -9.13
CA PRO A 200 -2.27 -12.15 -8.51
C PRO A 200 -1.13 -12.77 -7.70
N PRO A 201 -1.40 -13.19 -6.44
CA PRO A 201 -0.40 -13.89 -5.67
C PRO A 201 -0.15 -15.29 -6.24
N ASP A 202 1.11 -15.72 -6.25
CA ASP A 202 1.50 -17.10 -6.57
C ASP A 202 2.02 -17.80 -5.32
N TYR A 203 1.11 -18.37 -4.54
CA TYR A 203 1.43 -19.06 -3.30
C TYR A 203 2.21 -20.36 -3.49
N THR A 204 2.45 -20.80 -4.73
CA THR A 204 3.37 -21.92 -4.98
C THR A 204 4.83 -21.52 -4.81
N GLN A 205 5.13 -20.22 -4.85
CA GLN A 205 6.46 -19.67 -4.68
C GLN A 205 6.72 -19.30 -3.21
N ALA A 206 7.90 -19.65 -2.71
CA ALA A 206 8.29 -19.38 -1.32
C ALA A 206 8.34 -17.87 -0.99
N SER A 207 8.61 -17.02 -1.98
CA SER A 207 8.67 -15.56 -1.82
C SER A 207 7.34 -14.93 -1.42
N TRP A 208 6.21 -15.59 -1.72
CA TRP A 208 4.84 -15.13 -1.42
C TRP A 208 4.28 -15.67 -0.08
N GLN A 209 5.03 -16.55 0.60
CA GLN A 209 4.58 -17.12 1.88
C GLN A 209 4.39 -16.04 2.96
N PRO A 210 5.28 -15.04 3.11
CA PRO A 210 5.05 -13.94 4.05
C PRO A 210 3.74 -13.19 3.81
N GLU A 211 3.39 -12.87 2.56
CA GLU A 211 2.12 -12.22 2.23
C GLU A 211 0.92 -13.10 2.55
N LEU A 212 1.01 -14.41 2.30
CA LEU A 212 -0.06 -15.36 2.63
C LEU A 212 -0.29 -15.42 4.14
N GLU A 213 0.78 -15.55 4.92
CA GLU A 213 0.72 -15.59 6.39
C GLU A 213 0.10 -14.31 6.96
N GLU A 214 0.55 -13.14 6.47
CA GLU A 214 0.00 -11.85 6.90
C GLU A 214 -1.47 -11.67 6.50
N GLU A 215 -1.85 -12.13 5.31
CA GLU A 215 -3.24 -12.10 4.86
C GLU A 215 -4.13 -13.01 5.73
N ILE A 216 -3.64 -14.18 6.13
CA ILE A 216 -4.34 -15.06 7.09
C ILE A 216 -4.54 -14.35 8.43
N LEU A 217 -3.49 -13.71 8.97
CA LEU A 217 -3.59 -12.96 10.23
C LEU A 217 -4.61 -11.84 10.15
N ARG A 218 -4.58 -11.03 9.08
CA ARG A 218 -5.57 -9.97 8.83
C ARG A 218 -6.99 -10.52 8.77
N LEU A 219 -7.21 -11.63 8.09
CA LEU A 219 -8.51 -12.26 7.98
C LEU A 219 -8.99 -12.80 9.33
N GLN A 220 -8.10 -13.37 10.15
CA GLN A 220 -8.43 -13.77 11.52
C GLN A 220 -8.84 -12.58 12.38
N GLU A 221 -8.11 -11.45 12.32
CA GLU A 221 -8.50 -10.20 13.01
C GLU A 221 -9.89 -9.73 12.56
N ARG A 222 -10.19 -9.79 11.25
CA ARG A 222 -11.50 -9.42 10.72
C ARG A 222 -12.61 -10.33 11.23
N VAL A 223 -12.38 -11.63 11.34
CA VAL A 223 -13.35 -12.57 11.92
C VAL A 223 -13.68 -12.18 13.36
N ILE A 224 -12.66 -11.89 14.18
CA ILE A 224 -12.86 -11.48 15.57
C ILE A 224 -13.73 -10.21 15.67
N LEU A 225 -13.46 -9.20 14.85
CA LEU A 225 -14.25 -7.97 14.81
C LEU A 225 -15.70 -8.22 14.35
N LEU A 226 -15.90 -9.07 13.35
CA LEU A 226 -17.23 -9.41 12.86
C LEU A 226 -18.05 -10.19 13.91
N GLU A 227 -17.42 -11.07 14.68
CA GLU A 227 -18.07 -11.78 15.78
C GLU A 227 -18.50 -10.82 16.90
N ALA A 228 -17.65 -9.85 17.24
CA ALA A 228 -17.99 -8.81 18.20
C ALA A 228 -19.19 -7.96 17.73
N ASN A 229 -19.15 -7.47 16.48
CA ASN A 229 -20.25 -6.70 15.90
C ASN A 229 -21.56 -7.51 15.82
N LYS A 230 -21.47 -8.80 15.47
CA LYS A 230 -22.63 -9.69 15.45
C LYS A 230 -23.28 -9.79 16.83
N LYS A 231 -22.48 -9.93 17.88
CA LYS A 231 -22.99 -10.01 19.26
C LYS A 231 -23.73 -8.73 19.66
N GLU A 232 -23.14 -7.57 19.39
CA GLU A 232 -23.76 -6.26 19.67
C GLU A 232 -25.09 -6.09 18.93
N LEU A 233 -25.13 -6.44 17.64
CA LEU A 233 -26.37 -6.38 16.85
C LEU A 233 -27.46 -7.30 17.40
N ILE A 234 -27.12 -8.50 17.86
CA ILE A 234 -28.08 -9.42 18.49
C ILE A 234 -28.62 -8.84 19.80
N GLU A 235 -27.78 -8.21 20.61
CA GLU A 235 -28.21 -7.55 21.86
C GLU A 235 -29.15 -6.39 21.57
N ASN A 236 -28.82 -5.53 20.59
CA ASN A 236 -29.68 -4.44 20.13
C ASN A 236 -31.01 -4.96 19.57
N GLN A 237 -30.99 -6.05 18.80
CA GLN A 237 -32.20 -6.68 18.27
C GLN A 237 -33.13 -7.12 19.41
N LYS A 238 -32.60 -7.77 20.46
CA LYS A 238 -33.39 -8.20 21.62
C LYS A 238 -34.04 -7.03 22.36
N LEU A 239 -33.33 -5.91 22.49
CA LEU A 239 -33.87 -4.70 23.12
C LEU A 239 -35.07 -4.16 22.32
N ILE A 240 -34.92 -4.07 21.00
CA ILE A 240 -35.99 -3.61 20.10
C ILE A 240 -37.20 -4.57 20.17
N GLU A 241 -36.96 -5.88 20.15
CA GLU A 241 -38.03 -6.89 20.27
C GLU A 241 -38.80 -6.74 21.59
N SER A 242 -38.09 -6.50 22.71
CA SER A 242 -38.73 -6.24 24.00
C SER A 242 -39.57 -4.95 24.01
N GLU A 243 -39.10 -3.89 23.33
CA GLU A 243 -39.86 -2.64 23.23
C GLU A 243 -41.13 -2.82 22.40
N ILE A 244 -41.05 -3.52 21.27
CA ILE A 244 -42.21 -3.87 20.44
C ILE A 244 -43.28 -4.59 21.27
N GLU A 245 -42.87 -5.57 22.09
CA GLU A 245 -43.79 -6.33 22.93
C GLU A 245 -44.46 -5.45 23.99
N ASN A 246 -43.69 -4.58 24.66
CA ASN A 246 -44.23 -3.63 25.63
C ASN A 246 -45.25 -2.67 25.00
N VAL A 247 -44.96 -2.18 23.79
CA VAL A 247 -45.87 -1.29 23.06
C VAL A 247 -47.15 -2.03 22.64
N LYS A 248 -47.05 -3.26 22.15
CA LYS A 248 -48.23 -4.08 21.82
C LYS A 248 -49.13 -4.30 23.03
N ASN A 249 -48.54 -4.71 24.16
CA ASN A 249 -49.28 -4.90 25.42
C ASN A 249 -49.98 -3.61 25.84
N LYS A 250 -49.33 -2.45 25.67
CA LYS A 250 -49.96 -1.16 25.98
C LYS A 250 -51.12 -0.82 25.04
N ILE A 251 -50.99 -1.11 23.75
CA ILE A 251 -52.08 -0.92 22.77
C ILE A 251 -53.28 -1.80 23.15
N GLU A 252 -53.05 -3.07 23.50
CA GLU A 252 -54.12 -3.99 23.92
C GLU A 252 -54.84 -3.50 25.19
N GLU A 253 -54.07 -3.06 26.20
CA GLU A 253 -54.62 -2.46 27.43
C GLU A 253 -55.52 -1.25 27.11
N LEU A 254 -55.05 -0.34 26.25
CA LEU A 254 -55.82 0.85 25.86
C LEU A 254 -57.07 0.49 25.06
N GLN A 255 -57.01 -0.50 24.18
CA GLN A 255 -58.17 -0.96 23.41
C GLN A 255 -59.25 -1.62 24.28
N LEU A 256 -58.86 -2.32 25.36
CA LEU A 256 -59.80 -2.88 26.33
C LEU A 256 -60.53 -1.78 27.10
N ASN A 257 -59.82 -0.73 27.52
CA ASN A 257 -60.40 0.40 28.25
C ASN A 257 -61.41 1.21 27.42
N ILE A 258 -61.27 1.26 26.09
CA ILE A 258 -62.23 1.94 25.19
C ILE A 258 -63.56 1.18 25.06
N LYS A 259 -63.56 -0.14 25.29
CA LYS A 259 -64.74 -1.00 25.13
C LYS A 259 -65.62 -1.10 26.39
N GLN A 260 -65.17 -0.54 27.51
CA GLN A 260 -65.91 -0.44 28.78
C GLN A 260 -66.66 0.89 28.85
#